data_AF-A0A543CHU6-F1
#
_entry.id   AF-A0A543CHU6-F1
#
_cell.length_a   1.000
_cell.length_b   1.000
_cell.length_c   1.000
_cell.angle_alpha   90.00
_cell.angle_beta   90.00
_cell.angle_gamma   90.00
#
_symmetry.space_group_name_H-M   'P 1'
#
loop_
_entity.id
_entity.type
_entity.pdbx_description
1 polymer ?
#
loop_
_entity_poly.entity_id
_entity_poly.type
_entity_poly.pdbx_seq_one_letter_code
_entity_poly.pdbx_strand_id
1 'polypeptide(L)'
;MVAGPPRSRVAVPARVEAIAAGRPVCAVWENQLGGLTFEVGTAPDRCFVKWAPAGSGVDLAEEAVRLSWAVAFTPVPRLLGQGSDSAGSWLVTATLPGQSAVAGKRFEYYRLLSELDP
;
A
#
# COMPACT_ATOMS: atom_id res chain seq x y z
N MET A 1 4.64 -2.41 -18.89
CA MET A 1 5.49 -2.50 -17.67
C MET A 1 4.93 -3.61 -16.78
N VAL A 2 5.71 -4.34 -15.99
CA VAL A 2 5.17 -5.35 -15.05
C VAL A 2 5.06 -4.71 -13.67
N ALA A 3 3.98 -4.99 -12.94
CA ALA A 3 3.76 -4.47 -11.59
C ALA A 3 4.84 -4.97 -10.61
N GLY A 4 5.23 -4.14 -9.65
CA GLY A 4 6.31 -4.43 -8.71
C GLY A 4 6.74 -3.20 -7.91
N PRO A 5 7.84 -3.27 -7.14
CA PRO A 5 8.38 -2.10 -6.46
C PRO A 5 8.66 -0.95 -7.43
N PRO A 6 8.33 0.31 -7.07
CA PRO A 6 8.67 1.46 -7.89
C PRO A 6 10.17 1.50 -8.20
N ARG A 7 10.52 1.87 -9.43
CA ARG A 7 11.93 1.92 -9.88
C ARG A 7 12.63 3.23 -9.53
N SER A 8 11.86 4.24 -9.14
CA SER A 8 12.31 5.57 -8.76
C SER A 8 11.46 6.06 -7.61
N ARG A 9 11.88 7.14 -6.95
CA ARG A 9 11.06 7.81 -5.96
C ARG A 9 9.74 8.24 -6.61
N VAL A 10 8.63 7.91 -5.96
CA VAL A 10 7.29 8.36 -6.35
C VAL A 10 6.84 9.43 -5.36
N ALA A 11 6.10 10.42 -5.85
CA ALA A 11 5.46 11.40 -4.98
C ALA A 11 4.42 10.68 -4.10
N VAL A 12 4.42 10.97 -2.80
CA VAL A 12 3.40 10.45 -1.89
C VAL A 12 2.14 11.31 -2.08
N PRO A 13 0.97 10.72 -2.40
CA PRO A 13 -0.26 11.48 -2.51
C PRO A 13 -0.62 12.13 -1.17
N ALA A 14 -1.12 13.37 -1.18
CA ALA A 14 -1.45 14.13 0.03
C ALA A 14 -2.36 13.35 1.01
N ARG A 15 -3.28 12.53 0.48
CA ARG A 15 -4.13 11.68 1.31
C ARG A 15 -3.35 10.58 2.04
N VAL A 16 -2.34 10.00 1.39
CA VAL A 16 -1.45 9.01 2.01
C VAL A 16 -0.58 9.68 3.08
N GLU A 17 -0.10 10.90 2.85
CA GLU A 17 0.63 11.69 3.86
C GLU A 17 -0.26 11.99 5.08
N ALA A 18 -1.51 12.39 4.85
CA ALA A 18 -2.47 12.63 5.92
C ALA A 18 -2.77 11.36 6.74
N ILE A 19 -2.90 10.20 6.09
CA ILE A 19 -3.06 8.90 6.78
C ILE A 19 -1.79 8.55 7.55
N ALA A 20 -0.61 8.84 7.01
CA ALA A 20 0.65 8.58 7.67
C ALA A 20 0.82 9.41 8.95
N ALA A 21 0.30 10.64 8.97
CA ALA A 21 0.32 11.51 10.16
C ALA A 21 1.73 11.64 10.77
N GLY A 22 2.73 11.85 9.89
CA GLY A 22 4.14 11.98 10.27
C GLY A 22 4.88 10.66 10.48
N ARG A 23 4.21 9.50 10.38
CA ARG A 23 4.88 8.19 10.40
C ARG A 23 5.67 7.96 9.10
N PRO A 24 6.75 7.15 9.12
CA PRO A 24 7.50 6.79 7.92
C PRO A 24 6.61 6.22 6.81
N VAL A 25 6.87 6.58 5.55
CA VAL A 25 6.11 6.13 4.38
C VAL A 25 7.07 5.61 3.31
N CYS A 26 6.83 4.40 2.82
CA CYS A 26 7.60 3.81 1.72
C CYS A 26 6.66 3.26 0.64
N ALA A 27 6.87 3.64 -0.62
CA ALA A 27 6.15 3.03 -1.73
C ALA A 27 6.76 1.66 -2.06
N VAL A 28 5.99 0.59 -1.86
CA VAL A 28 6.45 -0.80 -1.98
C VAL A 28 5.92 -1.50 -3.23
N TRP A 29 4.93 -0.91 -3.91
CA TRP A 29 4.35 -1.45 -5.12
C TRP A 29 3.77 -0.37 -6.02
N GLU A 30 3.94 -0.54 -7.33
CA GLU A 30 3.32 0.23 -8.40
C GLU A 30 2.73 -0.75 -9.43
N ASN A 31 1.47 -0.52 -9.81
CA ASN A 31 0.80 -1.29 -10.85
C ASN A 31 0.81 -0.56 -12.21
N GLN A 32 0.28 -1.20 -13.24
CA GLN A 32 0.26 -0.66 -14.61
C GLN A 32 -0.71 0.51 -14.83
N LEU A 33 -1.64 0.73 -13.89
CA LEU A 33 -2.68 1.75 -13.94
C LEU A 33 -2.32 2.97 -13.06
N GLY A 34 -1.07 3.07 -12.61
CA GLY A 34 -0.60 4.14 -11.72
C GLY A 34 -1.04 4.00 -10.27
N GLY A 35 -1.66 2.88 -9.90
CA GLY A 35 -1.99 2.56 -8.51
C GLY A 35 -0.75 2.19 -7.71
N LEU A 36 -0.69 2.69 -6.48
CA LEU A 36 0.46 2.56 -5.58
C LEU A 36 0.05 1.83 -4.31
N THR A 37 0.99 1.09 -3.72
CA THR A 37 0.87 0.60 -2.33
C THR A 37 2.00 1.16 -1.51
N PHE A 38 1.63 1.75 -0.37
CA PHE A 38 2.55 2.30 0.60
C PHE A 38 2.56 1.45 1.85
N GLU A 39 3.74 1.17 2.39
CA GLU A 39 3.93 0.77 3.78
C GLU A 39 4.01 2.04 4.63
N VAL A 40 3.25 2.09 5.72
CA VAL A 40 3.16 3.25 6.61
C VAL A 40 3.43 2.82 8.05
N GLY A 41 4.35 3.55 8.70
CA GLY A 41 4.76 3.31 10.08
C GLY A 41 5.63 2.06 10.26
N THR A 42 5.99 1.81 11.52
CA THR A 42 6.75 0.64 11.96
C THR A 42 5.90 -0.20 12.91
N ALA A 43 6.34 -1.41 13.23
CA ALA A 43 5.66 -2.21 14.24
C ALA A 43 5.57 -1.45 15.59
N PRO A 44 4.46 -1.58 16.34
CA PRO A 44 3.28 -2.42 16.06
C PRO A 44 2.23 -1.77 15.15
N ASP A 45 2.33 -0.46 14.87
CA ASP A 45 1.31 0.33 14.18
C ASP A 45 1.45 0.36 12.65
N ARG A 46 2.22 -0.59 12.11
CA ARG A 46 2.47 -0.72 10.67
C ARG A 46 1.19 -1.09 9.94
N CYS A 47 0.90 -0.36 8.86
CA CYS A 47 -0.21 -0.66 7.96
C CYS A 47 0.19 -0.48 6.50
N PHE A 48 -0.67 -0.94 5.59
CA PHE A 48 -0.53 -0.71 4.16
C PHE A 48 -1.65 0.18 3.65
N VAL A 49 -1.30 1.14 2.78
CA VAL A 49 -2.25 2.01 2.09
C VAL A 49 -2.16 1.75 0.60
N LYS A 50 -3.20 1.13 0.03
CA LYS A 50 -3.39 1.13 -1.42
C LYS A 50 -4.01 2.45 -1.83
N TRP A 51 -3.47 3.05 -2.88
CA TRP A 51 -3.97 4.29 -3.47
C TRP A 51 -4.15 4.10 -4.97
N ALA A 52 -5.26 4.59 -5.49
CA ALA A 52 -5.56 4.60 -6.91
C ALA A 52 -5.90 6.04 -7.36
N PRO A 53 -5.25 6.57 -8.40
CA PRO A 53 -5.58 7.89 -8.92
C PRO A 53 -7.01 7.93 -9.46
N ALA A 54 -7.65 9.09 -9.35
CA ALA A 54 -8.95 9.33 -9.98
C ALA A 54 -8.88 9.03 -11.49
N GLY A 55 -9.90 8.35 -12.01
CA GLY A 55 -9.97 7.97 -13.42
C GLY A 55 -9.12 6.76 -13.83
N SER A 56 -8.37 6.12 -12.90
CA SER A 56 -7.58 4.90 -13.20
C SER A 56 -8.42 3.66 -13.52
N GLY A 57 -9.73 3.68 -13.21
CA GLY A 57 -10.63 2.54 -13.34
C GLY A 57 -10.49 1.49 -12.23
N VAL A 58 -9.64 1.73 -11.23
CA VAL A 58 -9.48 0.84 -10.07
C VAL A 58 -10.51 1.19 -9.00
N ASP A 59 -11.35 0.23 -8.63
CA ASP A 59 -12.31 0.35 -7.53
C ASP A 59 -11.80 -0.32 -6.25
N LEU A 60 -11.25 0.50 -5.37
CA LEU A 60 -10.76 0.07 -4.05
C LEU A 60 -11.90 -0.15 -3.03
N ALA A 61 -13.09 0.42 -3.26
CA ALA A 61 -14.24 0.19 -2.39
C ALA A 61 -14.79 -1.23 -2.59
N GLU A 62 -14.82 -1.69 -3.84
CA GLU A 62 -15.14 -3.08 -4.16
C GLU A 62 -14.12 -4.06 -3.56
N GLU A 63 -12.84 -3.68 -3.52
CA GLU A 63 -11.82 -4.46 -2.83
C GLU A 63 -12.08 -4.53 -1.32
N ALA A 64 -12.47 -3.42 -0.69
CA ALA A 64 -12.83 -3.39 0.73
C ALA A 64 -13.98 -4.35 1.06
N VAL A 65 -15.00 -4.43 0.18
CA VAL A 65 -16.11 -5.38 0.31
C VAL A 65 -15.59 -6.82 0.24
N ARG A 66 -14.76 -7.14 -0.76
CA ARG A 66 -14.18 -8.47 -0.91
C ARG A 66 -13.33 -8.89 0.29
N LEU A 67 -12.50 -7.99 0.82
CA LEU A 67 -11.69 -8.28 2.02
C LEU A 67 -12.56 -8.51 3.26
N SER A 68 -13.60 -7.70 3.44
CA SER A 68 -14.52 -7.79 4.57
C SER A 68 -15.30 -9.11 4.56
N TRP A 69 -15.64 -9.63 3.39
CA TRP A 69 -16.22 -10.97 3.24
C TRP A 69 -15.17 -12.06 3.48
N ALA A 70 -13.99 -11.95 2.87
CA ALA A 70 -12.97 -13.01 2.86
C ALA A 70 -12.37 -13.31 4.24
N VAL A 71 -12.36 -12.35 5.15
CA VAL A 71 -11.76 -12.47 6.49
C VAL A 71 -12.34 -13.62 7.32
N ALA A 72 -13.59 -14.03 7.06
CA ALA A 72 -14.22 -15.16 7.73
C ALA A 72 -13.76 -16.53 7.20
N PHE A 73 -13.08 -16.58 6.05
CA PHE A 73 -12.79 -17.82 5.32
C PHE A 73 -11.30 -18.09 5.14
N THR A 74 -10.45 -17.05 5.11
CA THR A 74 -9.02 -17.21 4.85
C THR A 74 -8.22 -16.03 5.43
N PRO A 75 -6.94 -16.19 5.80
CA PRO A 75 -6.10 -15.08 6.23
C PRO A 75 -5.97 -14.01 5.14
N VAL A 76 -6.59 -12.86 5.39
CA VAL A 76 -6.47 -11.65 4.56
C VAL A 76 -6.11 -10.46 5.45
N PRO A 77 -5.50 -9.40 4.89
CA PRO A 77 -5.31 -8.14 5.60
C PRO A 77 -6.64 -7.60 6.12
N ARG A 78 -6.72 -7.31 7.42
CA ARG A 78 -7.90 -6.70 8.03
C ARG A 78 -8.06 -5.26 7.54
N LEU A 79 -9.27 -4.89 7.13
CA LEU A 79 -9.63 -3.52 6.78
C LEU A 79 -9.49 -2.59 8.00
N LEU A 80 -8.76 -1.48 7.84
CA LEU A 80 -8.62 -0.42 8.84
C LEU A 80 -9.35 0.86 8.45
N GLY A 81 -9.53 1.10 7.15
CA GLY A 81 -10.27 2.24 6.64
C GLY A 81 -10.25 2.29 5.11
N GLN A 82 -11.11 3.11 4.53
CA GLN A 82 -11.14 3.36 3.09
C GLN A 82 -11.73 4.75 2.84
N GLY A 83 -11.63 5.24 1.60
CA GLY A 83 -12.33 6.44 1.18
C GLY A 83 -11.93 6.88 -0.23
N SER A 84 -12.48 8.00 -0.64
CA SER A 84 -12.15 8.67 -1.90
C SER A 84 -12.27 10.18 -1.76
N ASP A 85 -11.55 10.88 -2.62
CA ASP A 85 -11.64 12.31 -2.85
C ASP A 85 -11.46 12.61 -4.35
N SER A 86 -11.31 13.88 -4.71
CA SER A 86 -11.13 14.28 -6.10
C SER A 86 -9.78 13.83 -6.71
N ALA A 87 -8.78 13.49 -5.90
CA ALA A 87 -7.47 13.04 -6.36
C ALA A 87 -7.43 11.52 -6.55
N GLY A 88 -8.20 10.76 -5.79
CA GLY A 88 -8.26 9.31 -5.94
C GLY A 88 -9.00 8.58 -4.82
N SER A 89 -8.86 7.26 -4.80
CA SER A 89 -9.38 6.39 -3.75
C SER A 89 -8.26 5.72 -2.98
N TRP A 90 -8.54 5.31 -1.74
CA TRP A 90 -7.58 4.60 -0.90
C TRP A 90 -8.23 3.51 -0.07
N LEU A 91 -7.42 2.53 0.30
CA LEU A 91 -7.75 1.40 1.15
C LEU A 91 -6.61 1.18 2.14
N VAL A 92 -6.92 1.18 3.44
CA VAL A 92 -5.96 0.99 4.52
C VAL A 92 -6.19 -0.39 5.14
N THR A 93 -5.13 -1.19 5.24
CA THR A 93 -5.20 -2.54 5.80
C THR A 93 -4.09 -2.79 6.82
N ALA A 94 -4.37 -3.67 7.78
CA ALA A 94 -3.38 -4.17 8.71
C ALA A 94 -2.34 -5.03 7.96
N THR A 95 -1.16 -5.19 8.56
CA THR A 95 -0.14 -6.10 8.01
C THR A 95 -0.60 -7.54 8.11
N LEU A 96 -0.32 -8.34 7.07
CA LEU A 96 -0.42 -9.80 7.12
C LEU A 96 0.96 -10.38 7.43
N PRO A 97 1.09 -11.36 8.35
CA PRO A 97 2.38 -12.01 8.60
C PRO A 97 2.81 -12.80 7.36
N GLY A 98 4.11 -12.76 7.07
CA GLY A 98 4.72 -13.48 5.96
C GLY A 98 5.48 -12.56 5.00
N GLN A 99 5.97 -13.17 3.92
CA GLN A 99 6.68 -12.49 2.85
C GLN A 99 5.89 -12.63 1.56
N SER A 100 6.02 -11.65 0.67
CA SER A 100 5.45 -11.75 -0.67
C SER A 100 6.02 -12.96 -1.40
N ALA A 101 5.17 -13.77 -2.03
CA ALA A 101 5.58 -14.95 -2.80
C ALA A 101 6.50 -14.60 -4.00
N VAL A 102 6.50 -13.32 -4.41
CA VAL A 102 7.37 -12.79 -5.48
C VAL A 102 8.52 -11.94 -4.93
N ALA A 103 8.79 -12.00 -3.63
CA ALA A 103 9.96 -11.35 -3.04
C ALA A 103 11.24 -12.00 -3.59
N GLY A 104 11.90 -11.33 -4.55
CA GLY A 104 13.27 -11.62 -4.95
C GLY A 104 14.29 -10.80 -4.15
N LYS A 105 15.60 -11.06 -4.33
CA LYS A 105 16.70 -10.33 -3.65
C LYS A 105 16.61 -8.79 -3.70
N ARG A 106 15.91 -8.24 -4.71
CA ARG A 106 15.72 -6.80 -4.92
C ARG A 106 14.73 -6.17 -3.93
N PHE A 107 13.81 -6.93 -3.34
CA PHE A 107 12.88 -6.45 -2.29
C PHE A 107 13.63 -6.12 -0.99
N GLU A 108 14.65 -6.91 -0.64
CA GLU A 108 15.52 -6.67 0.52
C GLU A 108 16.43 -5.45 0.32
N TYR A 109 16.94 -5.24 -0.89
CA TYR A 109 17.83 -4.11 -1.21
C TYR A 109 17.16 -2.75 -0.99
N TYR A 110 15.89 -2.59 -1.41
CA TYR A 110 15.17 -1.32 -1.19
C TYR A 110 14.71 -1.13 0.26
N ARG A 111 14.40 -2.21 0.98
CA ARG A 111 14.13 -2.15 2.43
C ARG A 111 15.36 -1.67 3.20
N LEU A 112 16.54 -2.22 2.88
CA LEU A 112 17.82 -1.80 3.46
C LEU A 112 18.16 -0.33 3.13
N LEU A 113 17.88 0.14 1.91
CA LEU A 113 18.12 1.55 1.56
C LEU A 113 17.16 2.53 2.27
N SER A 114 15.91 2.15 2.54
CA SER A 114 14.99 2.97 3.33
C SER A 114 15.31 3.03 4.82
N GLU A 115 16.14 2.10 5.31
CA GLU A 115 16.66 2.10 6.70
C GLU A 115 17.98 2.88 6.83
N LEU A 116 18.61 3.26 5.71
CA LEU A 116 19.92 3.91 5.66
C LEU A 116 19.87 5.41 5.29
N ASP A 117 18.69 5.97 5.02
CA ASP A 117 18.52 7.41 4.76
C ASP A 117 17.83 8.06 5.99
N PRO A 118 18.56 8.83 6.81
CA PRO A 118 18.07 9.38 8.08
C PRO A 118 17.06 10.53 7.94
#